data_AF-A0AAW4ZAH3-F1
#
_entry.id   AF-A0AAW4ZAH3-F1
#
_cell.length_a   1.000
_cell.length_b   1.000
_cell.length_c   1.000
_cell.angle_alpha   90.00
_cell.angle_beta   90.00
_cell.angle_gamma   90.00
#
_symmetry.space_group_name_H-M   'P 1'
#
loop_
_entity.id
_entity.type
_entity.pdbx_description
1 polymer ?
#
loop_
_entity_poly.entity_id
_entity_poly.type
_entity_poly.pdbx_seq_one_letter_code
_entity_poly.pdbx_strand_id
1 'polypeptide(L)'
;MQVRIILLCLFCMSVSSTVTVANAQSIVNDSEKQKQWKSMENGPWDFAPDWYYFFLHKKYSGAEMYWKWDWFNSGFRVRFKEPKSDVKRIMPVRVTAEETQRQKIRKVESERKYIEELYKEELAREADRNVDLMYATYKDEFNRMQDCITDGLLYCMQKSDGKLRYQVDELSRQNEILCADIAYIHKTGVGYGLENAKRQKAYEEAKSRMAELVNRTAHLCAVAATHY
;
A
#
# COMPACT_ATOMS: atom_id res chain seq x y z
N MET A 1 -55.03 -36.77 35.86
CA MET A 1 -55.18 -36.35 34.45
C MET A 1 -53.96 -35.60 33.91
N GLN A 2 -53.28 -34.76 34.69
CA GLN A 2 -52.16 -33.93 34.20
C GLN A 2 -50.95 -34.71 33.64
N VAL A 3 -50.56 -35.83 34.25
CA VAL A 3 -49.41 -36.64 33.80
C VAL A 3 -49.63 -37.27 32.42
N ARG A 4 -50.86 -37.70 32.11
CA ARG A 4 -51.22 -38.26 30.79
C ARG A 4 -51.17 -37.20 29.70
N ILE A 5 -51.56 -35.97 30.00
CA ILE A 5 -51.53 -34.85 29.05
C ILE A 5 -50.08 -34.45 28.75
N ILE A 6 -49.23 -34.39 29.78
CA ILE A 6 -47.80 -34.08 29.62
C ILE A 6 -47.07 -35.15 28.80
N LEU A 7 -47.35 -36.44 29.05
CA LEU A 7 -46.81 -37.54 28.25
C LEU A 7 -47.27 -37.49 26.79
N LEU A 8 -48.52 -37.11 26.54
CA LEU A 8 -49.07 -36.99 25.19
C LEU A 8 -48.49 -35.79 24.44
N CYS A 9 -48.24 -34.66 25.12
CA CYS A 9 -47.53 -33.51 24.57
C CYS A 9 -46.06 -33.83 24.26
N LEU A 10 -45.36 -34.55 25.14
CA LEU A 10 -43.98 -35.01 24.91
C LEU A 10 -43.91 -35.99 23.73
N PHE A 11 -44.89 -36.89 23.60
CA PHE A 11 -45.00 -37.80 22.46
C PHE A 11 -45.27 -37.03 21.16
N CYS A 12 -46.20 -36.08 21.13
CA CYS A 12 -46.45 -35.23 19.97
C CYS A 12 -45.22 -34.40 19.55
N MET A 13 -44.46 -33.86 20.51
CA MET A 13 -43.22 -33.15 20.19
C MET A 13 -42.13 -34.11 19.65
N SER A 14 -42.06 -35.34 20.17
CA SER A 14 -41.11 -36.34 19.65
C SER A 14 -41.44 -36.78 18.21
N VAL A 15 -42.72 -36.95 17.87
CA VAL A 15 -43.17 -37.32 16.51
C VAL A 15 -43.05 -36.15 15.52
N SER A 16 -43.20 -34.91 16.00
CA SER A 16 -42.99 -33.71 15.17
C SER A 16 -41.51 -33.43 14.87
N SER A 17 -40.61 -33.97 15.70
CA SER A 17 -39.15 -33.77 15.55
C SER A 17 -38.49 -34.79 14.61
N THR A 18 -39.17 -35.86 14.22
CA THR A 18 -38.63 -36.93 13.37
C THR A 18 -38.83 -36.71 11.86
N VAL A 19 -39.35 -35.56 11.42
CA VAL A 19 -39.25 -35.16 10.00
C VAL A 19 -37.92 -34.43 9.77
N THR A 20 -36.83 -35.07 10.17
CA THR A 20 -35.54 -34.82 9.55
C THR A 20 -35.55 -35.54 8.22
N VAL A 21 -35.85 -34.82 7.14
CA VAL A 21 -34.96 -34.97 5.98
C VAL A 21 -34.18 -33.68 5.93
N ALA A 22 -33.05 -33.71 6.62
CA ALA A 22 -31.87 -33.02 6.15
C ALA A 22 -31.69 -33.42 4.68
N ASN A 23 -32.26 -32.64 3.77
CA ASN A 23 -31.78 -32.60 2.41
C ASN A 23 -30.41 -31.92 2.52
N ALA A 24 -29.42 -32.68 2.99
CA ALA A 24 -28.05 -32.47 2.56
C ALA A 24 -28.16 -32.28 1.06
N GLN A 25 -27.70 -31.13 0.54
CA GLN A 25 -27.74 -30.85 -0.88
C GLN A 25 -26.85 -31.90 -1.57
N SER A 26 -27.43 -33.06 -1.89
CA SER A 26 -26.78 -34.05 -2.72
C SER A 26 -26.61 -33.39 -4.07
N ILE A 27 -25.39 -33.37 -4.60
CA ILE A 27 -25.13 -32.87 -5.94
C ILE A 27 -25.90 -33.78 -6.91
N VAL A 28 -27.07 -33.33 -7.36
CA VAL A 28 -27.87 -34.04 -8.37
C VAL A 28 -27.28 -33.68 -9.72
N ASN A 29 -26.64 -34.65 -10.36
CA ASN A 29 -26.12 -34.49 -11.71
C ASN A 29 -27.26 -34.71 -12.72
N ASP A 30 -27.74 -33.63 -13.31
CA ASP A 30 -28.76 -33.65 -14.37
C ASP A 30 -28.09 -33.42 -15.72
N SER A 31 -28.09 -34.47 -16.56
CA SER A 31 -27.44 -34.46 -17.86
C SER A 31 -28.03 -33.41 -18.81
N GLU A 32 -29.34 -33.13 -18.71
CA GLU A 32 -30.00 -32.17 -19.60
C GLU A 32 -29.66 -30.73 -19.21
N LYS A 33 -29.56 -30.43 -17.91
CA LYS A 33 -29.03 -29.14 -17.45
C LYS A 33 -27.57 -28.94 -17.85
N GLN A 34 -26.76 -30.00 -17.78
CA GLN A 34 -25.39 -29.93 -18.28
C GLN A 34 -25.32 -29.66 -19.78
N LYS A 35 -26.17 -30.30 -20.59
CA LYS A 35 -26.27 -30.04 -22.03
C LYS A 35 -26.73 -28.60 -22.29
N GLN A 36 -27.69 -28.09 -21.54
CA GLN A 36 -28.16 -26.70 -21.62
C GLN A 36 -27.05 -25.71 -21.29
N TRP A 37 -26.27 -25.92 -20.23
CA TRP A 37 -25.12 -25.05 -19.93
C TRP A 37 -24.03 -25.16 -21.00
N LYS A 38 -23.72 -26.38 -21.47
CA LYS A 38 -22.76 -26.58 -22.56
C LYS A 38 -23.19 -25.87 -23.84
N SER A 39 -24.48 -25.88 -24.18
CA SER A 39 -24.99 -25.19 -25.37
C SER A 39 -24.87 -23.67 -25.25
N MET A 40 -25.08 -23.12 -24.05
CA MET A 40 -24.86 -21.69 -23.77
C MET A 40 -23.37 -21.30 -23.81
N GLU A 41 -22.45 -22.25 -23.67
CA GLU A 41 -21.02 -22.01 -23.80
C GLU A 41 -20.56 -22.13 -25.25
N ASN A 42 -20.35 -23.36 -25.74
CA ASN A 42 -19.84 -23.65 -27.09
C ASN A 42 -20.35 -24.97 -27.70
N GLY A 43 -21.21 -25.72 -26.99
CA GLY A 43 -21.72 -27.02 -27.38
C GLY A 43 -22.93 -26.97 -28.32
N PRO A 44 -23.39 -28.12 -28.82
CA PRO A 44 -24.59 -28.22 -29.65
C PRO A 44 -25.83 -27.80 -28.86
N TRP A 45 -26.79 -27.15 -29.53
CA TRP A 45 -28.06 -26.70 -28.95
C TRP A 45 -29.07 -27.86 -28.89
N ASP A 46 -28.74 -28.85 -28.06
CA ASP A 46 -29.42 -30.14 -27.96
C ASP A 46 -29.63 -30.50 -26.49
N PHE A 47 -30.78 -30.08 -25.93
CA PHE A 47 -31.19 -30.33 -24.55
C PHE A 47 -32.70 -30.53 -24.48
N ALA A 48 -33.14 -31.47 -23.65
CA ALA A 48 -34.54 -31.81 -23.43
C ALA A 48 -35.08 -31.18 -22.13
N PRO A 49 -36.40 -31.02 -21.96
CA PRO A 49 -37.49 -31.44 -22.85
C PRO A 49 -37.87 -30.39 -23.91
N ASP A 50 -37.78 -30.75 -25.19
CA ASP A 50 -37.93 -29.80 -26.32
C ASP A 50 -39.32 -29.15 -26.38
N TRP A 51 -40.37 -29.94 -26.16
CA TRP A 51 -41.75 -29.48 -26.20
C TRP A 51 -42.08 -28.48 -25.10
N TYR A 52 -41.50 -28.64 -23.91
CA TYR A 52 -41.66 -27.68 -22.80
C TYR A 52 -41.18 -26.29 -23.21
N TYR A 53 -40.01 -26.20 -23.84
CA TYR A 53 -39.48 -24.93 -24.34
C TYR A 53 -40.28 -24.39 -25.53
N PHE A 54 -40.79 -25.25 -26.41
CA PHE A 54 -41.63 -24.82 -27.53
C PHE A 54 -42.99 -24.24 -27.10
N PHE A 55 -43.60 -24.78 -26.04
CA PHE A 55 -44.90 -24.28 -25.57
C PHE A 55 -44.78 -23.06 -24.65
N LEU A 56 -43.82 -23.06 -23.72
CA LEU A 56 -43.76 -22.03 -22.67
C LEU A 56 -42.70 -20.95 -22.92
N HIS A 57 -41.62 -21.28 -23.65
CA HIS A 57 -40.43 -20.42 -23.76
C HIS A 57 -39.99 -20.16 -25.21
N LYS A 58 -40.89 -20.32 -26.17
CA LYS A 58 -40.60 -20.21 -27.61
C LYS A 58 -39.97 -18.88 -28.01
N LYS A 59 -40.36 -17.80 -27.32
CA LYS A 59 -39.95 -16.43 -27.65
C LYS A 59 -38.44 -16.23 -27.56
N TYR A 60 -37.76 -16.90 -26.62
CA TYR A 60 -36.34 -16.67 -26.34
C TYR A 60 -35.47 -17.93 -26.42
N SER A 61 -36.05 -19.14 -26.38
CA SER A 61 -35.31 -20.43 -26.40
C SER A 61 -34.79 -20.84 -27.78
N GLY A 62 -35.34 -20.28 -28.87
CA GLY A 62 -35.01 -20.69 -30.24
C GLY A 62 -35.64 -22.03 -30.67
N ALA A 63 -36.64 -22.53 -29.94
CA ALA A 63 -37.37 -23.75 -30.26
C ALA A 63 -38.23 -23.59 -31.54
N GLU A 64 -38.01 -24.46 -32.53
CA GLU A 64 -38.76 -24.52 -33.78
C GLU A 64 -39.29 -25.94 -34.03
N MET A 65 -40.59 -26.02 -34.31
CA MET A 65 -41.23 -27.24 -34.76
C MET A 65 -40.91 -27.48 -36.24
N TYR A 66 -40.50 -28.69 -36.58
CA TYR A 66 -40.27 -29.11 -37.96
C TYR A 66 -40.85 -30.50 -38.19
N TRP A 67 -41.20 -30.78 -39.44
CA TRP A 67 -41.60 -32.11 -39.85
C TRP A 67 -40.35 -32.96 -40.10
N LYS A 68 -40.20 -34.06 -39.37
CA LYS A 68 -39.19 -35.09 -39.68
C LYS A 68 -39.87 -36.20 -40.46
N TRP A 69 -39.47 -36.38 -41.72
CA TRP A 69 -39.89 -37.53 -42.51
C TRP A 69 -39.06 -38.75 -42.15
N ASP A 70 -39.71 -39.85 -41.77
CA ASP A 70 -39.08 -41.11 -41.35
C ASP A 70 -40.05 -42.27 -41.57
N TRP A 71 -40.58 -42.41 -42.79
CA TRP A 71 -41.56 -43.42 -43.21
C TRP A 71 -42.72 -43.60 -42.18
N PHE A 72 -42.75 -44.71 -41.42
CA PHE A 72 -43.78 -44.99 -40.40
C PHE A 72 -43.61 -44.18 -39.09
N ASN A 73 -42.44 -43.58 -38.85
CA ASN A 73 -42.12 -42.75 -37.69
C ASN A 73 -42.04 -41.24 -38.03
N SER A 74 -42.69 -40.83 -39.12
CA SER A 74 -42.78 -39.42 -39.50
C SER A 74 -43.62 -38.62 -38.51
N GLY A 75 -43.18 -37.41 -38.17
CA GLY A 75 -43.90 -36.59 -37.19
C GLY A 75 -43.27 -35.23 -36.91
N PHE A 76 -44.01 -34.40 -36.17
CA PHE A 76 -43.51 -33.13 -35.69
C PHE A 76 -42.49 -33.35 -34.57
N ARG A 77 -41.31 -32.74 -34.73
CA ARG A 77 -40.28 -32.68 -33.70
C ARG A 77 -39.90 -31.23 -33.47
N VAL A 78 -39.40 -30.94 -32.27
CA VAL A 78 -38.86 -29.64 -31.94
C VAL A 78 -37.35 -29.73 -32.05
N ARG A 79 -36.72 -28.73 -32.64
CA ARG A 79 -35.28 -28.52 -32.59
C ARG A 79 -35.00 -27.11 -32.16
N PHE A 80 -33.84 -26.88 -31.60
CA PHE A 80 -33.43 -25.53 -31.25
C PHE A 80 -32.49 -24.95 -32.31
N LYS A 81 -32.67 -23.66 -32.59
CA LYS A 81 -31.78 -22.89 -33.46
C LYS A 81 -31.27 -21.67 -32.71
N GLU A 82 -29.96 -21.63 -32.48
CA GLU A 82 -29.28 -20.52 -31.81
C GLU A 82 -29.62 -19.14 -32.42
N PRO A 83 -29.68 -18.93 -33.77
CA PRO A 83 -30.04 -17.63 -34.34
C PRO A 83 -31.47 -17.17 -34.03
N LYS A 84 -32.37 -18.10 -33.64
CA LYS A 84 -33.74 -17.81 -33.22
C LYS A 84 -33.86 -17.65 -31.70
N SER A 85 -32.78 -17.84 -30.95
CA SER A 85 -32.74 -17.66 -29.50
C SER A 85 -32.26 -16.26 -29.15
N ASP A 86 -32.93 -15.60 -28.20
CA ASP A 86 -32.50 -14.30 -27.68
C ASP A 86 -31.37 -14.43 -26.66
N VAL A 87 -31.29 -15.61 -26.01
CA VAL A 87 -30.31 -15.90 -24.94
C VAL A 87 -28.88 -15.93 -25.47
N LYS A 88 -28.66 -16.41 -26.72
CA LYS A 88 -27.35 -16.55 -27.39
C LYS A 88 -26.30 -17.26 -26.52
N ARG A 89 -25.06 -17.37 -27.01
CA ARG A 89 -23.93 -17.89 -26.21
C ARG A 89 -23.41 -16.85 -25.23
N ILE A 90 -22.99 -17.32 -24.06
CA ILE A 90 -22.35 -16.52 -23.01
C ILE A 90 -20.87 -16.27 -23.35
N MET A 91 -20.23 -17.15 -24.14
CA MET A 91 -18.79 -17.10 -24.43
C MET A 91 -18.30 -15.73 -24.94
N PRO A 92 -18.97 -15.06 -25.90
CA PRO A 92 -18.54 -13.72 -26.34
C PRO A 92 -18.52 -12.69 -25.21
N VAL A 93 -19.49 -12.75 -24.29
CA VAL A 93 -19.57 -11.84 -23.14
C VAL A 93 -18.47 -12.15 -22.13
N ARG A 94 -18.15 -13.44 -21.89
CA ARG A 94 -17.04 -13.84 -21.01
C ARG A 94 -15.69 -13.43 -21.57
N VAL A 95 -15.44 -13.66 -22.86
CA VAL A 95 -14.18 -13.29 -23.52
C VAL A 95 -13.97 -11.77 -23.46
N THR A 96 -15.00 -10.98 -23.80
CA THR A 96 -14.91 -9.52 -23.73
C THR A 96 -14.73 -9.01 -22.30
N ALA A 97 -15.40 -9.60 -21.32
CA ALA A 97 -15.21 -9.27 -19.90
C ALA A 97 -13.80 -9.65 -19.41
N GLU A 98 -13.28 -10.81 -19.80
CA GLU A 98 -11.93 -11.27 -19.45
C GLU A 98 -10.86 -10.35 -20.07
N GLU A 99 -10.99 -10.00 -21.35
CA GLU A 99 -10.09 -9.06 -22.01
C GLU A 99 -10.13 -7.68 -21.35
N THR A 100 -11.32 -7.18 -21.01
CA THR A 100 -11.47 -5.92 -20.27
C THR A 100 -10.79 -5.98 -18.91
N GLN A 101 -10.93 -7.11 -18.19
CA GLN A 101 -10.27 -7.31 -16.91
C GLN A 101 -8.75 -7.38 -17.07
N ARG A 102 -8.24 -8.07 -18.09
CA ARG A 102 -6.80 -8.12 -18.42
C ARG A 102 -6.26 -6.72 -18.74
N GLN A 103 -7.02 -5.89 -19.47
CA GLN A 103 -6.63 -4.50 -19.73
C GLN A 103 -6.57 -3.67 -18.46
N LYS A 104 -7.54 -3.82 -17.55
CA LYS A 104 -7.54 -3.14 -16.24
C LYS A 104 -6.33 -3.57 -15.39
N ILE A 105 -6.07 -4.87 -15.31
CA ILE A 105 -4.92 -5.41 -14.58
C ILE A 105 -3.61 -4.87 -15.16
N ARG A 106 -3.43 -4.87 -16.48
CA ARG A 106 -2.24 -4.31 -17.13
C ARG A 106 -2.00 -2.83 -16.79
N LYS A 107 -3.07 -2.02 -16.75
CA LYS A 107 -2.97 -0.60 -16.33
C LYS A 107 -2.53 -0.49 -14.87
N VAL A 108 -3.18 -1.23 -13.98
CA VAL A 108 -2.82 -1.26 -12.54
C VAL A 108 -1.39 -1.73 -12.32
N GLU A 109 -0.92 -2.74 -13.06
CA GLU A 109 0.47 -3.22 -12.99
C GLU A 109 1.47 -2.15 -13.45
N SER A 110 1.16 -1.39 -14.50
CA SER A 110 2.02 -0.29 -14.94
C SER A 110 2.09 0.85 -13.91
N GLU A 111 0.96 1.23 -13.32
CA GLU A 111 0.90 2.25 -12.26
C GLU A 111 1.62 1.78 -11.00
N ARG A 112 1.46 0.50 -10.64
CA ARG A 112 2.15 -0.11 -9.49
C ARG A 112 3.66 -0.06 -9.65
N LYS A 113 4.21 -0.34 -10.83
CA LYS A 113 5.66 -0.24 -11.08
C LYS A 113 6.18 1.17 -10.84
N TYR A 114 5.48 2.17 -11.37
CA TYR A 114 5.84 3.58 -11.18
C TYR A 114 5.78 4.00 -9.69
N ILE A 115 4.71 3.62 -8.98
CA ILE A 115 4.57 3.90 -7.55
C ILE A 115 5.65 3.17 -6.73
N GLU A 116 5.99 1.93 -7.10
CA GLU A 116 7.01 1.15 -6.42
C GLU A 116 8.40 1.76 -6.58
N GLU A 117 8.74 2.29 -7.76
CA GLU A 117 9.98 3.03 -8.00
C GLU A 117 10.03 4.30 -7.13
N LEU A 118 8.98 5.12 -7.14
CA LEU A 118 8.88 6.31 -6.29
C LEU A 118 8.98 5.96 -4.80
N TYR A 119 8.34 4.88 -4.37
CA TYR A 119 8.41 4.41 -2.99
C TYR A 119 9.82 3.99 -2.59
N LYS A 120 10.54 3.26 -3.46
CA LYS A 120 11.94 2.88 -3.23
C LYS A 120 12.84 4.11 -3.12
N GLU A 121 12.62 5.13 -3.94
CA GLU A 121 13.37 6.38 -3.85
C GLU A 121 13.09 7.11 -2.53
N GLU A 122 11.83 7.29 -2.14
CA GLU A 122 11.50 7.97 -0.88
C GLU A 122 12.03 7.19 0.33
N LEU A 123 11.97 5.85 0.31
CA LEU A 123 12.56 5.00 1.33
C LEU A 123 14.08 5.22 1.44
N ALA A 124 14.77 5.32 0.30
CA ALA A 124 16.21 5.60 0.28
C ALA A 124 16.53 7.01 0.82
N ARG A 125 15.73 8.03 0.46
CA ARG A 125 15.89 9.39 0.99
C ARG A 125 15.57 9.47 2.48
N GLU A 126 14.57 8.73 2.97
CA GLU A 126 14.28 8.62 4.41
C GLU A 126 15.43 7.97 5.16
N ALA A 127 15.99 6.87 4.63
CA ALA A 127 17.16 6.22 5.21
C ALA A 127 18.37 7.17 5.29
N ASP A 128 18.63 7.95 4.23
CA ASP A 128 19.70 8.95 4.20
C ASP A 128 19.48 10.06 5.24
N ARG A 129 18.25 10.57 5.38
CA ARG A 129 17.92 11.61 6.37
C ARG A 129 18.02 11.13 7.82
N ASN A 130 17.75 9.86 8.07
CA ASN A 130 17.69 9.30 9.41
C ASN A 130 19.07 9.14 10.06
N VAL A 131 20.14 9.02 9.26
CA VAL A 131 21.50 8.82 9.77
C VAL A 131 22.39 9.97 9.31
N ASP A 132 23.03 10.63 10.27
CA ASP A 132 24.06 11.63 9.97
C ASP A 132 25.41 10.94 9.74
N LEU A 133 25.74 10.73 8.48
CA LEU A 133 27.02 10.13 8.07
C LEU A 133 28.16 11.15 8.08
N MET A 134 27.84 12.45 8.03
CA MET A 134 28.83 13.52 7.86
C MET A 134 29.40 14.00 9.19
N TYR A 135 28.62 13.99 10.28
CA TYR A 135 29.11 14.52 11.56
C TYR A 135 30.42 13.87 12.03
N ALA A 136 30.61 12.58 11.78
CA ALA A 136 31.84 11.87 12.15
C ALA A 136 33.11 12.49 11.52
N THR A 137 33.03 13.05 10.31
CA THR A 137 34.19 13.65 9.65
C THR A 137 34.53 15.03 10.19
N TYR A 138 33.54 15.76 10.73
CA TYR A 138 33.72 17.13 11.21
C TYR A 138 33.87 17.23 12.74
N LYS A 139 33.42 16.22 13.49
CA LYS A 139 33.37 16.21 14.96
C LYS A 139 34.70 16.60 15.60
N ASP A 140 35.80 15.97 15.17
CA ASP A 140 37.11 16.21 15.80
C ASP A 140 37.63 17.61 15.51
N GLU A 141 37.37 18.14 14.31
CA GLU A 141 37.75 19.50 13.94
C GLU A 141 36.91 20.53 14.72
N PHE A 142 35.61 20.28 14.89
CA PHE A 142 34.75 21.11 15.70
C PHE A 142 35.18 21.14 17.17
N ASN A 143 35.46 19.97 17.76
CA ASN A 143 35.96 19.89 19.13
C ASN A 143 37.28 20.65 19.28
N ARG A 144 38.22 20.48 18.34
CA ARG A 144 39.49 21.19 18.38
C ARG A 144 39.33 22.71 18.33
N MET A 145 38.49 23.22 17.43
CA MET A 145 38.24 24.66 17.34
C MET A 145 37.53 25.19 18.60
N GLN A 146 36.60 24.41 19.14
CA GLN A 146 35.91 24.73 20.39
C GLN A 146 36.91 24.84 21.56
N ASP A 147 37.80 23.87 21.70
CA ASP A 147 38.83 23.87 22.73
C ASP A 147 39.75 25.10 22.59
N CYS A 148 40.18 25.43 21.36
CA CYS A 148 40.98 26.63 21.11
C CYS A 148 40.25 27.93 21.49
N ILE A 149 38.95 28.04 21.19
CA ILE A 149 38.13 29.20 21.57
C ILE A 149 38.03 29.28 23.10
N THR A 150 37.69 28.19 23.77
CA THR A 150 37.53 28.14 25.22
C THR A 150 38.84 28.49 25.94
N ASP A 151 39.95 27.87 25.55
CA ASP A 151 41.27 28.15 26.13
C ASP A 151 41.70 29.61 25.88
N GLY A 152 41.48 30.12 24.67
CA GLY A 152 41.79 31.50 24.31
C GLY A 152 40.99 32.52 25.12
N LEU A 153 39.69 32.30 25.29
CA LEU A 153 38.82 33.17 26.09
C LEU A 153 39.20 33.14 27.57
N LEU A 154 39.50 31.95 28.12
CA LEU A 154 40.00 31.80 29.49
C LEU A 154 41.32 32.54 29.70
N TYR A 155 42.26 32.40 28.75
CA TYR A 155 43.52 33.13 28.78
C TYR A 155 43.31 34.64 28.78
N CYS A 156 42.42 35.16 27.92
CA CYS A 156 42.09 36.59 27.87
C CYS A 156 41.54 37.10 29.21
N MET A 157 40.67 36.33 29.86
CA MET A 157 40.09 36.68 31.16
C MET A 157 41.14 36.71 32.28
N GLN A 158 41.98 35.67 32.36
CA GLN A 158 43.03 35.57 33.37
C GLN A 158 44.10 36.65 33.20
N LYS A 159 44.54 36.89 31.95
CA LYS A 159 45.61 37.84 31.66
C LYS A 159 45.16 39.29 31.85
N SER A 160 43.92 39.62 31.48
CA SER A 160 43.40 40.99 31.59
C SER A 160 42.83 41.35 32.97
N ASP A 161 42.88 40.43 33.94
CA ASP A 161 42.23 40.57 35.26
C ASP A 161 40.75 40.99 35.13
N GLY A 162 40.06 40.39 34.16
CA GLY A 162 38.65 40.66 33.87
C GLY A 162 38.34 41.96 33.11
N LYS A 163 39.34 42.76 32.70
CA LYS A 163 39.11 44.01 31.95
C LYS A 163 38.54 43.79 30.55
N LEU A 164 38.77 42.63 29.93
CA LEU A 164 38.22 42.25 28.62
C LEU A 164 36.91 41.46 28.68
N ARG A 165 36.23 41.46 29.84
CA ARG A 165 35.02 40.63 30.06
C ARG A 165 33.94 40.84 29.01
N TYR A 166 33.69 42.08 28.59
CA TYR A 166 32.67 42.37 27.58
C TYR A 166 32.96 41.68 26.24
N GLN A 167 34.21 41.73 25.76
CA GLN A 167 34.60 41.08 24.51
C GLN A 167 34.57 39.55 24.64
N VAL A 168 34.96 39.03 25.79
CA VAL A 168 34.93 37.59 26.07
C VAL A 168 33.49 37.07 26.09
N ASP A 169 32.58 37.76 26.79
CA ASP A 169 31.17 37.39 26.88
C ASP A 169 30.50 37.40 25.49
N GLU A 170 30.85 38.39 24.64
CA GLU A 170 30.35 38.46 23.27
C GLU A 170 30.78 37.26 22.43
N LEU A 171 32.07 36.95 22.43
CA LEU A 171 32.62 35.81 21.68
C LEU A 171 32.09 34.47 22.23
N SER A 172 31.92 34.37 23.55
CA SER A 172 31.31 33.19 24.20
C SER A 172 29.89 32.98 23.72
N ARG A 173 29.06 34.03 23.69
CA ARG A 173 27.69 33.96 23.20
C ARG A 173 27.61 33.57 21.72
N GLN A 174 28.50 34.11 20.89
CA GLN A 174 28.57 33.72 19.48
C GLN A 174 28.96 32.26 19.31
N ASN A 175 29.85 31.76 20.18
CA ASN A 175 30.23 30.36 20.19
C ASN A 175 29.08 29.44 20.59
N GLU A 176 28.32 29.81 21.62
CA GLU A 176 27.14 29.06 22.08
C GLU A 176 26.08 28.92 20.98
N ILE A 177 25.80 30.01 20.25
CA ILE A 177 24.85 29.99 19.13
C ILE A 177 25.34 29.03 18.04
N LEU A 178 26.63 29.10 17.70
CA LEU A 178 27.21 28.25 16.65
C LEU A 178 27.23 26.77 17.06
N CYS A 179 27.53 26.47 18.33
CA CYS A 179 27.42 25.11 18.87
C CYS A 179 25.98 24.58 18.83
N ALA A 180 25.00 25.44 19.14
CA ALA A 180 23.58 25.08 19.05
C ALA A 180 23.15 24.81 17.60
N ASP A 181 23.64 25.61 16.64
CA ASP A 181 23.41 25.40 15.21
C ASP A 181 23.99 24.05 14.74
N ILE A 182 25.23 23.72 15.13
CA ILE A 182 25.86 22.43 14.80
C ILE A 182 25.05 21.27 15.41
N ALA A 183 24.62 21.39 16.66
CA ALA A 183 23.79 20.39 17.32
C ALA A 183 22.43 20.22 16.62
N TYR A 184 21.86 21.31 16.08
CA TYR A 184 20.63 21.26 15.30
C TYR A 184 20.82 20.54 13.96
N ILE A 185 21.92 20.79 13.24
CA ILE A 185 22.24 20.07 11.97
C ILE A 185 22.39 18.56 12.22
N HIS A 186 22.99 18.20 13.36
CA HIS A 186 23.19 16.80 13.75
C HIS A 186 21.92 16.09 14.21
N LYS A 187 20.88 16.84 14.60
CA LYS A 187 19.65 16.27 15.15
C LYS A 187 18.97 15.37 14.11
N THR A 188 18.76 14.12 14.49
CA THR A 188 18.03 13.13 13.69
C THR A 188 16.64 12.91 14.30
N GLY A 189 15.64 12.66 13.45
CA GLY A 189 14.27 12.40 13.89
C GLY A 189 13.19 13.04 13.01
N VAL A 190 11.94 12.76 13.35
CA VAL A 190 10.76 13.26 12.63
C VAL A 190 10.77 14.80 12.62
N GLY A 191 10.80 15.40 11.43
CA GLY A 191 10.83 16.86 11.25
C GLY A 191 12.21 17.51 11.26
N TYR A 192 13.28 16.78 11.61
CA TYR A 192 14.66 17.29 11.65
C TYR A 192 15.59 16.61 10.64
N GLY A 193 15.09 15.61 9.90
CA GLY A 193 15.85 14.87 8.91
C GLY A 193 16.31 15.75 7.75
N LEU A 194 17.62 15.95 7.63
CA LEU A 194 18.26 16.63 6.51
C LEU A 194 19.06 15.58 5.71
N GLU A 195 19.01 15.65 4.37
CA GLU A 195 19.81 14.78 3.51
C GLU A 195 21.31 15.00 3.79
N ASN A 196 22.12 13.95 3.71
CA ASN A 196 23.54 14.05 4.06
C ASN A 196 24.30 15.03 3.16
N ALA A 197 23.90 15.17 1.89
CA ALA A 197 24.47 16.17 0.99
C ALA A 197 24.23 17.62 1.47
N LYS A 198 23.09 17.89 2.10
CA LYS A 198 22.78 19.21 2.67
C LYS A 198 23.46 19.38 4.03
N ARG A 199 23.57 18.32 4.83
CA ARG A 199 24.34 18.33 6.09
C ARG A 199 25.80 18.67 5.84
N GLN A 200 26.42 18.06 4.84
CA GLN A 200 27.81 18.36 4.47
C GLN A 200 28.01 19.86 4.19
N LYS A 201 27.13 20.47 3.38
CA LYS A 201 27.19 21.91 3.10
C LYS A 201 27.01 22.75 4.36
N ALA A 202 26.06 22.38 5.21
CA ALA A 202 25.81 23.09 6.47
C ALA A 202 27.00 22.98 7.44
N TYR A 203 27.66 21.81 7.51
CA TYR A 203 28.87 21.63 8.30
C TYR A 203 30.06 22.42 7.75
N GLU A 204 30.22 22.48 6.43
CA GLU A 204 31.27 23.31 5.82
C GLU A 204 31.08 24.80 6.12
N GLU A 205 29.83 25.28 6.10
CA GLU A 205 29.49 26.64 6.46
C GLU A 205 29.72 26.91 7.96
N ALA A 206 29.30 26.00 8.83
CA ALA A 206 29.54 26.08 10.28
C ALA A 206 31.04 26.07 10.60
N LYS A 207 31.82 25.26 9.90
CA LYS A 207 33.28 25.21 9.99
C LYS A 207 33.90 26.56 9.63
N SER A 208 33.49 27.16 8.51
CA SER A 208 33.96 28.49 8.10
C SER A 208 33.66 29.55 9.17
N ARG A 209 32.43 29.57 9.69
CA ARG A 209 32.02 30.48 10.76
C ARG A 209 32.80 30.27 12.06
N MET A 210 33.06 29.02 12.44
CA MET A 210 33.83 28.73 13.66
C MET A 210 35.31 29.10 13.50
N ALA A 211 35.88 28.90 12.30
CA ALA A 211 37.24 29.35 12.00
C ALA A 211 37.38 30.88 12.10
N GLU A 212 36.37 31.64 11.67
CA GLU A 212 36.34 33.09 11.88
C GLU A 212 36.34 33.45 13.38
N LEU A 213 35.58 32.71 14.19
CA LEU A 213 35.52 32.91 15.64
C LEU A 213 36.85 32.54 16.33
N VAL A 214 37.53 31.49 15.88
CA VAL A 214 38.90 31.14 16.30
C VAL A 214 39.87 32.27 15.97
N ASN A 215 39.79 32.87 14.78
CA ASN A 215 40.64 34.00 14.43
C ASN A 215 40.37 35.23 15.31
N ARG A 216 39.09 35.54 15.59
CA ARG A 216 38.71 36.66 16.47
C ARG A 216 39.17 36.45 17.91
N THR A 217 39.07 35.23 18.42
CA THR A 217 39.60 34.88 19.75
C THR A 217 41.13 34.96 19.80
N ALA A 218 41.83 34.51 18.76
CA ALA A 218 43.28 34.68 18.65
C ALA A 218 43.69 36.16 18.63
N HIS A 219 42.95 37.01 17.92
CA HIS A 219 43.18 38.47 17.95
C HIS A 219 42.95 39.06 19.35
N LEU A 220 41.90 38.63 20.07
CA LEU A 220 41.67 39.06 21.44
C LEU A 220 42.79 38.60 22.38
N CYS A 221 43.31 37.38 22.19
CA CYS A 221 44.45 36.87 22.95
C CYS A 221 45.71 37.70 22.73
N ALA A 222 45.96 38.12 21.48
CA ALA A 222 47.08 39.00 21.16
C ALA A 222 46.95 40.36 21.87
N VAL A 223 45.76 40.97 21.86
CA VAL A 223 45.47 42.22 22.58
C VAL A 223 45.67 42.04 24.09
N ALA A 224 45.20 40.92 24.64
CA ALA A 224 45.38 40.61 26.05
C ALA A 224 46.86 40.46 26.43
N ALA A 225 47.68 39.90 25.55
CA ALA A 225 49.11 39.70 25.78
C ALA A 225 49.94 40.99 25.65
N THR A 226 49.51 41.95 24.82
CA THR A 226 50.27 43.19 24.58
C THR A 226 49.88 44.34 25.50
N HIS A 227 48.62 44.39 25.96
CA HIS A 227 48.08 45.54 26.71
C HIS A 227 47.83 45.28 28.20
N TYR A 228 47.92 44.02 28.66
CA TYR A 228 47.75 43.61 30.06
C TYR A 228 48.84 42.60 30.45
#